data_AF-A0A848LYF1-F1
#
_entry.id   AF-A0A848LYF1-F1
#
_cell.length_a   1.000
_cell.length_b   1.000
_cell.length_c   1.000
_cell.angle_alpha   90.00
_cell.angle_beta   90.00
_cell.angle_gamma   90.00
#
_symmetry.space_group_name_H-M   'P 1'
#
loop_
_entity.id
_entity.type
_entity.pdbx_description
1 polymer ?
#
loop_
_entity_poly.entity_id
_entity_poly.type
_entity_poly.pdbx_seq_one_letter_code
_entity_poly.pdbx_strand_id
1 'polypeptide(L)'
;MKDEDDTLAHRHKEKVVSLNLELANLEHALRGAQLLAELLANNDMPTEEADRQAPRSIVAVLALADSRLQQLRQVIRGEADARHLWAPHNAISPEPVPGDADDVRLEAWSAPRPPAAPSIRKRAGGTARRKPQAKRAARKTAAGGAEQPATRNEDASAPVAPASP
;
A
#
# COMPACT_ATOMS: atom_id res chain seq x y z
N MET A 1 -7.70 33.85 33.44
CA MET A 1 -8.73 33.19 32.62
C MET A 1 -8.00 32.24 31.71
N LYS A 2 -8.18 30.94 31.99
CA LYS A 2 -7.45 29.82 31.40
C LYS A 2 -8.41 29.12 30.45
N ASP A 3 -7.88 28.80 29.27
CA ASP A 3 -8.20 27.61 28.49
C ASP A 3 -9.65 27.49 27.96
N GLU A 4 -9.96 28.23 26.88
CA GLU A 4 -11.17 27.97 26.05
C GLU A 4 -10.83 27.42 24.64
N ASP A 5 -9.57 27.04 24.37
CA ASP A 5 -9.15 26.64 23.01
C ASP A 5 -8.88 25.12 22.85
N ASP A 6 -9.10 24.31 23.90
CA ASP A 6 -8.72 22.88 23.90
C ASP A 6 -9.85 21.91 23.46
N THR A 7 -11.02 22.41 23.05
CA THR A 7 -12.22 21.54 22.94
C THR A 7 -12.46 20.92 21.55
N LEU A 8 -11.66 21.25 20.53
CA LEU A 8 -11.78 20.62 19.20
C LEU A 8 -10.72 19.54 18.91
N ALA A 9 -9.72 19.36 19.78
CA ALA A 9 -8.59 18.47 19.55
C ALA A 9 -8.83 16.98 19.90
N HIS A 10 -10.06 16.60 20.31
CA HIS A 10 -10.34 15.26 20.86
C HIS A 10 -11.28 14.35 20.04
N ARG A 11 -11.51 14.57 18.74
CA ARG A 11 -12.56 13.79 18.02
C ARG A 11 -12.17 12.87 16.87
N HIS A 12 -10.89 12.63 16.68
CA HIS A 12 -10.46 11.35 16.14
C HIS A 12 -9.68 10.64 17.22
N LYS A 13 -10.37 9.87 18.08
CA LYS A 13 -9.68 8.78 18.79
C LYS A 13 -8.90 8.04 17.70
N GLU A 14 -7.58 8.05 17.79
CA GLU A 14 -6.75 7.33 16.84
C GLU A 14 -7.28 5.90 16.77
N LYS A 15 -7.66 5.46 15.57
CA LYS A 15 -8.13 4.10 15.33
C LYS A 15 -7.11 3.40 14.45
N VAL A 16 -6.94 2.12 14.73
CA VAL A 16 -6.10 1.24 13.93
C VAL A 16 -7.01 0.32 13.14
N VAL A 17 -6.59 -0.03 11.92
CA VAL A 17 -7.32 -1.03 11.13
C VAL A 17 -6.78 -2.41 11.47
N SER A 18 -7.68 -3.29 11.90
CA SER A 18 -7.42 -4.72 11.98
C SER A 18 -7.44 -5.30 10.58
N LEU A 19 -6.31 -5.86 10.12
CA LEU A 19 -6.26 -6.57 8.85
C LEU A 19 -7.12 -7.83 8.90
N ASN A 20 -7.12 -8.55 10.03
CA ASN A 20 -7.90 -9.77 10.17
C ASN A 20 -9.41 -9.49 10.03
N LEU A 21 -9.93 -8.44 10.68
CA LEU A 21 -11.34 -8.07 10.55
C LEU A 21 -11.70 -7.58 9.14
N GLU A 22 -10.78 -6.88 8.47
CA GLU A 22 -11.00 -6.46 7.08
C GLU A 22 -11.09 -7.68 6.14
N LEU A 23 -10.18 -8.65 6.28
CA LEU A 23 -10.19 -9.87 5.49
C LEU A 23 -11.43 -10.73 5.79
N ALA A 24 -11.81 -10.87 7.07
CA ALA A 24 -13.03 -11.57 7.45
C ALA A 24 -14.28 -10.92 6.85
N ASN A 25 -14.34 -9.58 6.79
CA ASN A 25 -15.46 -8.89 6.15
C ASN A 25 -15.52 -9.15 4.64
N LEU A 26 -14.37 -9.16 3.95
CA LEU A 26 -14.30 -9.53 2.53
C LEU A 26 -14.74 -10.98 2.30
N GLU A 27 -14.32 -11.91 3.16
CA GLU A 27 -14.75 -13.31 3.11
C GLU A 27 -16.27 -13.42 3.25
N HIS A 28 -16.88 -12.76 4.23
CA HIS A 28 -18.33 -12.76 4.41
C HIS A 28 -19.07 -12.20 3.20
N ALA A 29 -18.57 -11.11 2.60
CA ALA A 29 -19.16 -10.52 1.40
C ALA A 29 -19.11 -11.51 0.21
N LEU A 30 -17.95 -12.11 -0.04
CA LEU A 30 -17.79 -13.11 -1.11
C LEU A 30 -18.64 -14.35 -0.87
N ARG A 31 -18.75 -14.82 0.38
CA ARG A 31 -19.64 -15.93 0.74
C ARG A 31 -21.11 -15.57 0.48
N GLY A 32 -21.53 -14.35 0.79
CA GLY A 32 -22.87 -13.84 0.46
C GLY A 32 -23.16 -13.85 -1.04
N ALA A 33 -22.21 -13.39 -1.87
CA ALA A 33 -22.32 -13.45 -3.33
C ALA A 33 -22.40 -14.90 -3.84
N GLN A 34 -21.60 -15.81 -3.28
CA GLN A 34 -21.64 -17.23 -3.61
C GLN A 34 -23.01 -17.84 -3.27
N LEU A 35 -23.56 -17.59 -2.09
CA LEU A 35 -24.86 -18.11 -1.68
C LEU A 35 -25.99 -17.60 -2.60
N LEU A 36 -25.94 -16.32 -3.01
CA LEU A 36 -26.88 -15.78 -3.99
C LEU A 36 -26.75 -16.46 -5.35
N ALA A 37 -25.52 -16.75 -5.80
CA ALA A 37 -25.29 -17.46 -7.04
C ALA A 37 -25.80 -18.92 -6.97
N GLU A 38 -25.61 -19.60 -5.83
CA GLU A 38 -26.13 -20.96 -5.59
C GLU A 38 -27.66 -20.97 -5.64
N LEU A 39 -28.34 -20.05 -4.96
CA LEU A 39 -29.80 -19.94 -4.99
C LEU A 39 -30.33 -19.66 -6.40
N LEU A 40 -29.69 -18.75 -7.13
CA LEU A 40 -30.05 -18.43 -8.51
C LEU A 40 -29.87 -19.63 -9.44
N ALA A 41 -28.74 -20.33 -9.33
CA ALA A 41 -28.45 -21.51 -10.16
C ALA A 41 -29.45 -22.66 -9.92
N ASN A 42 -29.95 -22.79 -8.70
CA ASN A 42 -30.93 -23.81 -8.34
C ASN A 42 -32.38 -23.38 -8.59
N ASN A 43 -32.64 -22.14 -9.03
CA ASN A 43 -33.98 -21.54 -9.11
C ASN A 43 -34.70 -21.50 -7.75
N ASP A 44 -33.94 -21.39 -6.66
CA ASP A 44 -34.42 -21.40 -5.27
C ASP A 44 -34.60 -19.98 -4.70
N MET A 45 -34.70 -18.97 -5.58
CA MET A 45 -34.93 -17.59 -5.16
C MET A 45 -36.34 -17.43 -4.57
N PRO A 46 -36.51 -16.71 -3.46
CA PRO A 46 -37.78 -16.68 -2.72
C PRO A 46 -38.89 -15.92 -3.44
N THR A 47 -38.55 -15.04 -4.38
CA THR A 47 -39.50 -14.26 -5.19
C THR A 47 -38.93 -14.02 -6.58
N GLU A 48 -39.81 -13.80 -7.58
CA GLU A 48 -39.38 -13.43 -8.94
C GLU A 48 -38.59 -12.12 -8.99
N GLU A 49 -38.91 -11.16 -8.09
CA GLU A 49 -38.13 -9.92 -8.02
C GLU A 49 -36.71 -10.19 -7.51
N ALA A 50 -36.57 -11.03 -6.49
CA ALA A 50 -35.26 -11.43 -6.00
C ALA A 50 -34.45 -12.15 -7.11
N ASP A 51 -35.11 -13.03 -7.88
CA ASP A 51 -34.52 -13.72 -9.02
C ASP A 51 -33.98 -12.74 -10.08
N ARG A 52 -34.79 -11.74 -10.47
CA ARG A 52 -34.37 -10.68 -11.41
C ARG A 52 -33.25 -9.79 -10.88
N GLN A 53 -33.13 -9.62 -9.56
CA GLN A 53 -32.12 -8.75 -8.95
C GLN A 53 -30.82 -9.47 -8.60
N ALA A 54 -30.85 -10.79 -8.35
CA ALA A 54 -29.69 -11.55 -7.90
C ALA A 54 -28.44 -11.35 -8.77
N PRO A 55 -28.49 -11.37 -10.12
CA PRO A 55 -27.31 -11.12 -10.94
C PRO A 55 -26.67 -9.75 -10.66
N ARG A 56 -27.51 -8.70 -10.49
CA ARG A 56 -27.02 -7.34 -10.21
C ARG A 56 -26.42 -7.25 -8.82
N SER A 57 -27.06 -7.88 -7.82
CA SER A 57 -26.55 -7.93 -6.45
C SER A 57 -25.21 -8.65 -6.36
N ILE A 58 -25.05 -9.79 -7.03
CA ILE A 58 -23.78 -10.54 -7.09
C ILE A 58 -22.68 -9.65 -7.68
N VAL A 59 -22.92 -9.03 -8.83
CA VAL A 59 -21.94 -8.14 -9.47
C VAL A 59 -21.59 -6.95 -8.58
N ALA A 60 -22.57 -6.34 -7.92
CA ALA A 60 -22.34 -5.24 -7.00
C ALA A 60 -21.44 -5.64 -5.82
N VAL A 61 -21.69 -6.80 -5.21
CA VAL A 61 -20.84 -7.31 -4.12
C VAL A 61 -19.41 -7.59 -4.60
N LEU A 62 -19.25 -8.22 -5.77
CA LEU A 62 -17.92 -8.48 -6.33
C LEU A 62 -17.16 -7.20 -6.65
N ALA A 63 -17.83 -6.18 -7.21
CA ALA A 63 -17.22 -4.89 -7.49
C ALA A 63 -16.78 -4.14 -6.21
N LEU A 64 -17.60 -4.20 -5.16
CA LEU A 64 -17.24 -3.64 -3.85
C LEU A 64 -16.05 -4.37 -3.23
N ALA A 65 -16.04 -5.71 -3.28
CA ALA A 65 -14.93 -6.51 -2.77
C ALA A 65 -13.62 -6.23 -3.54
N ASP A 66 -13.67 -6.14 -4.87
CA ASP A 66 -12.51 -5.81 -5.69
C ASP A 66 -11.97 -4.41 -5.38
N SER A 67 -12.84 -3.40 -5.36
CA SER A 67 -12.44 -2.03 -5.00
C SER A 67 -11.79 -1.97 -3.62
N ARG A 68 -12.33 -2.72 -2.67
CA ARG A 68 -11.81 -2.77 -1.30
C ARG A 68 -10.47 -3.49 -1.21
N LEU A 69 -10.27 -4.58 -1.95
CA LEU A 69 -8.97 -5.26 -2.09
C LEU A 69 -7.91 -4.34 -2.72
N GLN A 70 -8.29 -3.52 -3.70
CA GLN A 70 -7.38 -2.54 -4.30
C GLN A 70 -6.94 -1.48 -3.28
N GLN A 71 -7.88 -0.95 -2.48
CA GLN A 71 -7.55 -0.03 -1.38
C GLN A 71 -6.60 -0.68 -0.37
N LEU A 72 -6.88 -1.93 0.02
CA LEU A 72 -6.05 -2.67 0.96
C LEU A 72 -4.63 -2.87 0.43
N ARG A 73 -4.50 -3.24 -0.85
CA ARG A 73 -3.21 -3.39 -1.53
C ARG A 73 -2.41 -2.08 -1.53
N GLN A 74 -3.06 -0.94 -1.81
CA GLN A 74 -2.39 0.37 -1.78
C GLN A 74 -1.87 0.69 -0.38
N VAL A 75 -2.67 0.45 0.66
CA VAL A 75 -2.25 0.69 2.05
C VAL A 75 -1.09 -0.21 2.46
N ILE A 76 -1.15 -1.52 2.16
CA ILE A 76 -0.06 -2.47 2.47
C ILE A 76 1.25 -2.09 1.78
N ARG A 77 1.18 -1.53 0.57
CA ARG A 77 2.36 -1.04 -0.18
C ARG A 77 2.87 0.32 0.29
N GLY A 78 2.15 0.99 1.20
CA GLY A 78 2.45 2.37 1.59
C GLY A 78 2.13 3.40 0.51
N GLU A 79 1.31 3.05 -0.48
CA GLU A 79 0.84 3.95 -1.54
C GLU A 79 -0.35 4.83 -1.07
N ALA A 80 -1.04 4.44 0.02
CA ALA A 80 -2.16 5.17 0.61
C ALA A 80 -2.15 5.09 2.16
N ASP A 81 -2.76 6.08 2.81
CA ASP A 81 -2.94 6.10 4.28
C ASP A 81 -4.00 5.07 4.72
N ALA A 82 -3.73 4.35 5.83
CA ALA A 82 -4.64 3.37 6.42
C ALA A 82 -5.98 3.98 6.88
N ARG A 83 -6.04 5.31 7.09
CA ARG A 83 -7.30 6.02 7.39
C ARG A 83 -8.37 5.83 6.31
N HIS A 84 -7.97 5.60 5.06
CA HIS A 84 -8.91 5.33 3.97
C HIS A 84 -9.63 3.98 4.12
N LEU A 85 -9.08 3.06 4.92
CA LEU A 85 -9.71 1.79 5.22
C LEU A 85 -10.59 1.84 6.46
N TRP A 86 -10.69 2.95 7.19
CA TRP A 86 -11.52 3.00 8.39
C TRP A 86 -12.98 2.72 8.10
N ALA A 87 -13.50 1.69 8.76
CA ALA A 87 -14.90 1.30 8.71
C ALA A 87 -15.34 0.73 10.07
N PRO A 88 -16.65 0.72 10.38
CA PRO A 88 -17.12 0.21 11.67
C PRO A 88 -16.70 -1.23 11.99
N HIS A 89 -16.53 -2.08 10.97
CA HIS A 89 -16.22 -3.50 11.15
C HIS A 89 -14.74 -3.79 11.43
N ASN A 90 -13.82 -2.88 11.09
CA ASN A 90 -12.37 -3.14 11.17
C ASN A 90 -11.60 -2.16 12.07
N ALA A 91 -12.26 -1.13 12.60
CA ALA A 91 -11.59 -0.08 13.34
C ALA A 91 -11.50 -0.44 14.83
N ILE A 92 -10.29 -0.76 15.28
CA ILE A 92 -9.98 -1.21 16.64
C ILE A 92 -9.24 -0.13 17.45
N SER A 93 -9.10 -0.38 18.75
CA SER A 93 -8.33 0.46 19.68
C SER A 93 -6.84 0.49 19.28
N PRO A 94 -6.17 1.66 19.36
CA PRO A 94 -4.74 1.77 19.10
C PRO A 94 -3.93 1.03 20.17
N GLU A 95 -4.43 0.96 21.40
CA GLU A 95 -3.83 0.17 22.47
C GLU A 95 -4.16 -1.32 22.27
N PRO A 96 -3.14 -2.22 22.26
CA PRO A 96 -3.35 -3.67 22.18
C PRO A 96 -4.14 -4.19 23.37
N VAL A 97 -5.20 -4.97 23.11
CA VAL A 97 -6.02 -5.64 24.12
C VAL A 97 -5.63 -7.14 24.16
N PRO A 98 -5.74 -7.84 25.30
CA PRO A 98 -5.50 -9.29 25.34
C PRO A 98 -6.33 -10.04 24.30
N GLY A 99 -5.68 -10.80 23.42
CA GLY A 99 -6.31 -11.48 22.27
C GLY A 99 -5.92 -10.88 20.91
N ASP A 100 -5.37 -9.66 20.87
CA ASP A 100 -4.98 -8.99 19.62
C ASP A 100 -3.55 -9.32 19.18
N ALA A 101 -2.84 -10.23 19.87
CA ALA A 101 -1.42 -10.45 19.68
C ALA A 101 -1.05 -10.94 18.27
N ASP A 102 -1.95 -11.67 17.62
CA ASP A 102 -1.76 -12.23 16.29
C ASP A 102 -2.34 -11.35 15.17
N ASP A 103 -3.02 -10.24 15.52
CA ASP A 103 -3.65 -9.38 14.53
C ASP A 103 -2.65 -8.39 13.91
N VAL A 104 -2.70 -8.26 12.59
CA VAL A 104 -1.89 -7.28 11.86
C VAL A 104 -2.60 -5.94 11.89
N ARG A 105 -1.95 -4.98 12.53
CA ARG A 105 -2.45 -3.63 12.81
C ARG A 105 -1.93 -2.64 11.76
N LEU A 106 -2.81 -2.08 10.94
CA LEU A 106 -2.47 -1.03 9.98
C LEU A 106 -2.70 0.33 10.63
N GLU A 107 -1.59 1.01 10.93
CA GLU A 107 -1.58 2.33 11.55
C GLU A 107 -1.70 3.43 10.49
N ALA A 108 -2.37 4.52 10.86
CA ALA A 108 -2.36 5.72 10.04
C ALA A 108 -0.94 6.28 9.92
N TRP A 109 -0.66 6.96 8.81
CA TRP A 109 0.63 7.63 8.66
C TRP A 109 0.86 8.61 9.82
N SER A 110 1.98 8.44 10.52
CA SER A 110 2.39 9.42 11.53
C SER A 110 2.59 10.76 10.82
N ALA A 111 1.98 11.83 11.35
CA ALA A 111 2.32 13.18 10.89
C ALA A 111 3.84 13.36 10.93
N PRO A 112 4.46 14.13 10.02
CA PRO A 112 5.89 14.38 10.04
C PRO A 112 6.29 14.82 11.45
N ARG A 113 7.08 13.98 12.13
CA ARG A 113 7.61 14.31 13.45
C ARG A 113 8.32 15.65 13.30
N PRO A 114 7.96 16.70 14.07
CA PRO A 114 8.70 17.95 14.00
C PRO A 114 10.19 17.61 14.19
N PRO A 115 11.09 18.16 13.35
CA PRO A 115 12.50 17.79 13.37
C PRO A 115 12.99 17.93 14.81
N ALA A 116 13.46 16.83 15.39
CA ALA A 116 14.04 16.85 16.72
C ALA A 116 15.06 17.99 16.76
N ALA A 117 14.81 18.97 17.61
CA ALA A 117 15.65 20.14 17.74
C ALA A 117 17.10 19.67 17.85
N PRO A 118 18.03 20.26 17.07
CA PRO A 118 19.40 19.78 17.01
C PRO A 118 19.97 19.81 18.43
N SER A 119 20.23 18.61 18.99
CA SER A 119 20.91 18.51 20.28
C SER A 119 22.27 19.18 20.11
N ILE A 120 22.44 20.35 20.71
CA ILE A 120 23.72 21.04 20.79
C ILE A 120 24.61 20.17 21.67
N ARG A 121 25.31 19.20 21.05
CA ARG A 121 26.44 18.55 21.69
C ARG A 121 27.53 19.61 21.78
N LYS A 122 27.63 20.27 22.94
CA LYS A 122 28.84 20.98 23.36
C LYS A 122 30.02 20.02 23.27
N ARG A 123 30.78 20.06 22.17
CA ARG A 123 32.12 19.51 22.10
C ARG A 123 33.06 20.56 22.68
N ALA A 124 33.43 20.35 23.94
CA ALA A 124 34.55 21.02 24.57
C ALA A 124 35.84 20.76 23.76
N GLY A 125 36.69 21.78 23.71
CA GLY A 125 37.79 21.93 22.77
C GLY A 125 38.94 20.93 22.90
N GLY A 126 39.83 20.99 21.90
CA GLY A 126 41.07 20.24 21.85
C GLY A 126 41.83 20.55 20.56
N THR A 127 42.60 21.62 20.58
CA THR A 127 43.54 22.09 19.56
C THR A 127 44.60 21.04 19.19
N ALA A 128 44.86 20.79 17.90
CA ALA A 128 46.23 20.57 17.39
C ALA A 128 46.28 20.52 15.85
N ARG A 129 46.94 21.56 15.33
CA ARG A 129 47.43 21.81 13.98
C ARG A 129 48.44 20.75 13.53
N ARG A 130 48.29 20.15 12.35
CA ARG A 130 49.41 19.56 11.59
C ARG A 130 49.19 19.68 10.07
N LYS A 131 50.24 20.17 9.41
CA LYS A 131 50.35 20.61 8.01
C LYS A 131 50.47 19.43 7.01
N PRO A 132 50.29 19.70 5.70
CA PRO A 132 50.15 18.69 4.65
C PRO A 132 51.51 18.16 4.16
N GLN A 133 51.56 16.90 3.74
CA GLN A 133 52.73 16.35 3.06
C GLN A 133 52.32 15.80 1.68
N ALA A 134 52.71 16.55 0.66
CA ALA A 134 52.75 16.09 -0.72
C ALA A 134 54.02 15.26 -0.94
N LYS A 135 53.89 14.11 -1.61
CA LYS A 135 54.97 13.53 -2.41
C LYS A 135 54.41 13.01 -3.73
N ARG A 136 54.82 13.68 -4.81
CA ARG A 136 54.78 13.23 -6.21
C ARG A 136 55.77 12.09 -6.43
N ALA A 137 55.47 11.20 -7.37
CA ALA A 137 56.27 10.91 -8.59
C ALA A 137 55.71 9.62 -9.22
N ALA A 138 55.13 9.71 -10.44
CA ALA A 138 55.76 9.35 -11.73
C ALA A 138 55.67 7.83 -12.01
N ARG A 139 55.32 7.29 -13.17
CA ARG A 139 55.41 7.67 -14.59
C ARG A 139 54.55 6.65 -15.39
N LYS A 140 53.82 7.06 -16.45
CA LYS A 140 54.12 6.83 -17.88
C LYS A 140 54.00 5.34 -18.31
N THR A 141 53.08 4.94 -19.18
CA THR A 141 53.12 5.07 -20.65
C THR A 141 51.83 4.41 -21.20
N ALA A 142 51.11 5.06 -22.12
CA ALA A 142 51.02 4.75 -23.57
C ALA A 142 50.20 3.48 -23.87
N ALA A 143 49.39 3.34 -24.92
CA ALA A 143 48.88 4.18 -26.00
C ALA A 143 47.97 3.26 -26.84
N GLY A 144 46.96 3.83 -27.50
CA GLY A 144 46.57 3.37 -28.84
C GLY A 144 45.32 2.49 -28.98
N GLY A 145 44.55 2.81 -30.03
CA GLY A 145 43.55 1.95 -30.67
C GLY A 145 42.12 2.22 -30.19
N ALA A 146 41.33 3.14 -30.76
CA ALA A 146 40.79 3.20 -32.13
C ALA A 146 39.80 2.07 -32.46
N GLU A 147 38.68 2.51 -33.06
CA GLU A 147 37.72 1.76 -33.90
C GLU A 147 36.48 1.09 -33.25
N GLN A 148 35.38 1.86 -33.27
CA GLN A 148 34.13 1.41 -33.93
C GLN A 148 34.40 1.28 -35.45
N PRO A 149 33.74 0.40 -36.23
CA PRO A 149 32.28 0.52 -36.45
C PRO A 149 31.48 -0.75 -36.88
N ALA A 150 30.16 -0.53 -37.04
CA ALA A 150 29.29 -0.96 -38.15
C ALA A 150 28.63 -2.37 -38.23
N THR A 151 27.28 -2.32 -38.19
CA THR A 151 26.28 -3.04 -39.03
C THR A 151 26.04 -4.54 -38.69
N ARG A 152 24.85 -5.14 -38.86
CA ARG A 152 23.89 -5.04 -39.97
C ARG A 152 22.59 -5.84 -39.68
N ASN A 153 21.44 -5.27 -40.11
CA ASN A 153 20.20 -5.85 -40.68
C ASN A 153 19.33 -6.86 -39.89
N GLU A 154 18.06 -6.55 -39.64
CA GLU A 154 16.85 -6.68 -40.51
C GLU A 154 16.40 -8.13 -40.71
N ASP A 155 15.24 -8.47 -40.16
CA ASP A 155 14.07 -9.06 -40.85
C ASP A 155 12.98 -9.29 -39.78
N ALA A 156 11.87 -8.55 -39.73
CA ALA A 156 10.72 -8.62 -40.63
C ALA A 156 10.03 -10.00 -40.64
N SER A 157 8.96 -10.14 -39.83
CA SER A 157 7.66 -10.66 -40.31
C SER A 157 6.65 -10.80 -39.16
N ALA A 158 5.54 -10.09 -39.29
CA ALA A 158 4.22 -10.43 -38.75
C ALA A 158 3.28 -10.58 -39.97
N PRO A 159 1.99 -10.90 -39.82
CA PRO A 159 1.34 -12.04 -39.17
C PRO A 159 0.57 -12.88 -40.22
N VAL A 160 0.08 -14.09 -39.88
CA VAL A 160 -0.90 -14.82 -40.73
C VAL A 160 -2.17 -15.07 -39.92
N ALA A 161 -3.28 -14.53 -40.44
CA ALA A 161 -4.66 -14.72 -39.99
C ALA A 161 -5.31 -15.92 -40.74
N PRO A 162 -6.51 -16.38 -40.32
CA PRO A 162 -6.95 -17.78 -40.46
C PRO A 162 -7.73 -18.07 -41.76
N ALA A 163 -7.79 -19.35 -42.12
CA ALA A 163 -8.63 -19.86 -43.20
C ALA A 163 -9.82 -20.66 -42.63
N SER A 164 -11.03 -20.27 -43.05
CA SER A 164 -12.26 -21.07 -42.98
C SER A 164 -12.33 -22.06 -44.16
N PRO A 165 -13.20 -23.07 -44.06
CA PRO A 165 -14.37 -23.11 -44.95
C PRO A 165 -15.71 -23.07 -44.21
#